data_AF-A0A4R4ALQ6-F1
#
_entry.id   AF-A0A4R4ALQ6-F1
#
_cell.length_a   1.000
_cell.length_b   1.000
_cell.length_c   1.000
_cell.angle_alpha   90.00
_cell.angle_beta   90.00
_cell.angle_gamma   90.00
#
_symmetry.space_group_name_H-M   'P 1'
#
loop_
_entity.id
_entity.type
_entity.pdbx_description
1 polymer ?
#
loop_
_entity_poly.entity_id
_entity_poly.type
_entity_poly.pdbx_seq_one_letter_code
_entity_poly.pdbx_strand_id
1 'polypeptide(L)'
;MRYPTILLIALLCGVSSLALAESSLLAGTAWRLVEIQSMDDQVYVPEEGAEYSLELRDDGMVAIRADCQLGTGTWASDAPGQLRFGAIATTRALCPPGSLSGRYLAQFQWVRSYVIEGGHLFLATMADGSIIELAPVEPPPPVATLFGESLRDVDATQLQEIILGRLFEHYADEQGIVAEPDEIAALLERLRAGRAAAGLDAETTLSPDAREQLAVMQRDMARALIRHWKVNRALHQEYGGRIIHQQLGPEPLDAYRAFLDAQQTAGAFSIHDPALAEAFWRYFTDESIHDFMDPGSDDETQAFAVPPWGR
;
A
#
# COMPACT_ATOMS: atom_id res chain seq x y z
N MET A 1 -17.88 53.89 -33.79
CA MET A 1 -17.60 53.27 -32.49
C MET A 1 -17.32 51.79 -32.72
N ARG A 2 -16.05 51.40 -32.68
CA ARG A 2 -15.58 50.01 -32.79
C ARG A 2 -14.61 49.80 -31.62
N TYR A 3 -14.96 48.92 -30.69
CA TYR A 3 -14.15 48.60 -29.52
C TYR A 3 -12.99 47.67 -29.92
N PRO A 4 -11.77 47.83 -29.35
CA PRO A 4 -10.67 46.92 -29.61
C PRO A 4 -10.73 45.73 -28.64
N THR A 5 -10.57 44.52 -29.18
CA THR A 5 -10.41 43.28 -28.43
C THR A 5 -9.03 43.26 -27.79
N ILE A 6 -8.98 43.33 -26.45
CA ILE A 6 -7.76 43.14 -25.66
C ILE A 6 -7.48 41.64 -25.58
N LEU A 7 -6.37 41.21 -26.17
CA LEU A 7 -5.83 39.87 -26.05
C LEU A 7 -5.14 39.73 -24.69
N LEU A 8 -5.75 38.99 -23.77
CA LEU A 8 -5.18 38.66 -22.46
C LEU A 8 -4.13 37.55 -22.66
N ILE A 9 -2.84 37.90 -22.61
CA ILE A 9 -1.75 36.93 -22.54
C ILE A 9 -1.75 36.38 -21.11
N ALA A 10 -2.26 35.16 -20.94
CA ALA A 10 -2.09 34.40 -19.71
C ALA A 10 -0.62 34.00 -19.59
N LEU A 11 0.09 34.60 -18.63
CA LEU A 11 1.44 34.19 -18.26
C LEU A 11 1.32 32.82 -17.59
N LEU A 12 1.73 31.77 -18.32
CA LEU A 12 1.88 30.41 -17.79
C LEU A 12 2.93 30.42 -16.66
N CYS A 13 2.47 30.36 -15.42
CA CYS A 13 3.32 29.92 -14.30
C CYS A 13 3.31 28.39 -14.33
N GLY A 14 4.13 27.80 -15.20
CA GLY A 14 4.42 26.37 -15.17
C GLY A 14 5.25 26.09 -13.93
N VAL A 15 4.60 25.69 -12.83
CA VAL A 15 5.31 24.99 -11.76
C VAL A 15 5.74 23.65 -12.37
N SER A 16 7.04 23.49 -12.55
CA SER A 16 7.65 22.38 -13.29
C SER A 16 7.20 21.01 -12.74
N SER A 17 6.40 20.27 -13.52
CA SER A 17 6.04 18.87 -13.23
C SER A 17 7.25 17.93 -13.11
N LEU A 18 8.42 18.34 -13.65
CA LEU A 18 9.69 17.62 -13.54
C LEU A 18 10.27 17.60 -12.12
N ALA A 19 10.04 18.64 -11.30
CA ALA A 19 10.58 18.69 -9.93
C ALA A 19 9.85 17.70 -9.00
N LEU A 20 8.54 17.53 -9.19
CA LEU A 20 7.76 16.49 -8.50
C LEU A 20 8.17 15.07 -8.94
N ALA A 21 8.55 14.91 -10.21
CA ALA A 21 8.94 13.62 -10.79
C ALA A 21 10.34 13.12 -10.35
N GLU A 22 11.27 14.00 -9.98
CA GLU A 22 12.59 13.58 -9.47
C GLU A 22 12.64 13.46 -7.94
N SER A 23 11.88 14.27 -7.20
CA SER A 23 11.65 13.97 -5.77
C SER A 23 11.04 12.56 -5.61
N SER A 24 10.20 12.12 -6.56
CA SER A 24 9.68 10.75 -6.57
C SER A 24 10.68 9.67 -6.96
N LEU A 25 11.87 10.00 -7.51
CA LEU A 25 12.91 9.01 -7.81
C LEU A 25 13.78 8.69 -6.58
N LEU A 26 13.94 9.66 -5.68
CA LEU A 26 14.68 9.47 -4.44
C LEU A 26 13.78 9.05 -3.29
N ALA A 27 12.53 9.48 -3.27
CA ALA A 27 11.57 9.08 -2.24
C ALA A 27 11.35 7.55 -2.24
N GLY A 28 11.38 6.95 -1.06
CA GLY A 28 11.16 5.53 -0.84
C GLY A 28 12.40 4.67 -1.17
N THR A 29 13.56 5.29 -1.40
CA THR A 29 14.79 4.57 -1.77
C THR A 29 15.74 4.39 -0.60
N ALA A 30 16.50 3.28 -0.63
CA ALA A 30 17.57 2.99 0.31
C ALA A 30 18.87 2.71 -0.44
N TRP A 31 19.96 3.19 0.13
CA TRP A 31 21.29 3.17 -0.48
C TRP A 31 22.34 2.72 0.52
N ARG A 32 23.39 2.04 0.05
CA ARG A 32 24.51 1.56 0.84
C ARG A 32 25.81 2.23 0.38
N LEU A 33 26.62 2.70 1.33
CA LEU A 33 27.89 3.36 1.01
C LEU A 33 28.82 2.41 0.26
N VAL A 34 29.35 2.87 -0.88
CA VAL A 34 30.45 2.24 -1.61
C VAL A 34 31.74 2.89 -1.19
N GLU A 35 31.85 4.22 -1.38
CA GLU A 35 33.03 4.98 -1.01
C GLU A 35 32.75 6.48 -0.80
N ILE A 36 33.70 7.14 -0.14
CA ILE A 36 33.79 8.61 -0.09
C ILE A 36 35.12 9.00 -0.71
N GLN A 37 35.08 9.71 -1.84
CA GLN A 37 36.24 10.34 -2.44
C GLN A 37 36.31 11.81 -2.00
N SER A 38 37.42 12.20 -1.37
CA SER A 38 37.64 13.60 -0.96
C SER A 38 38.37 14.39 -2.06
N MET A 39 38.36 15.71 -1.95
CA MET A 39 38.99 16.61 -2.93
C MET A 39 40.52 16.46 -3.03
N ASP A 40 41.17 15.90 -2.01
CA ASP A 40 42.61 15.60 -2.03
C ASP A 40 42.91 14.21 -2.62
N ASP A 41 41.97 13.66 -3.40
CA ASP A 41 42.01 12.33 -4.03
C ASP A 41 42.09 11.15 -3.05
N GLN A 42 41.89 11.38 -1.74
CA GLN A 42 41.79 10.30 -0.78
C GLN A 42 40.44 9.58 -0.89
N VAL A 43 40.49 8.25 -0.97
CA VAL A 43 39.32 7.38 -1.06
C VAL A 43 39.15 6.62 0.25
N TYR A 44 37.92 6.60 0.76
CA TYR A 44 37.53 5.93 1.99
C TYR A 44 36.45 4.91 1.70
N VAL A 45 36.78 3.64 1.90
CA VAL A 45 35.88 2.50 1.68
C VAL A 45 35.53 1.87 3.04
N PRO A 46 34.25 1.53 3.30
CA PRO A 46 33.88 0.78 4.49
C PRO A 46 34.66 -0.52 4.64
N GLU A 47 35.03 -0.87 5.88
CA GLU A 47 35.57 -2.19 6.18
C GLU A 47 34.52 -3.29 5.92
N GLU A 48 34.98 -4.51 5.64
CA GLU A 48 34.10 -5.64 5.41
C GLU A 48 33.18 -5.89 6.62
N GLY A 49 31.87 -5.96 6.38
CA GLY A 49 30.86 -6.13 7.43
C GLY A 49 30.42 -4.84 8.12
N ALA A 50 31.06 -3.69 7.85
CA ALA A 50 30.60 -2.41 8.37
C ALA A 50 29.35 -1.92 7.61
N GLU A 51 28.30 -1.56 8.34
CA GLU A 51 27.00 -1.20 7.75
C GLU A 51 26.83 0.31 7.62
N TYR A 52 26.74 0.80 6.39
CA TYR A 52 26.47 2.21 6.10
C TYR A 52 25.31 2.33 5.14
N SER A 53 24.22 2.97 5.57
CA SER A 53 23.02 3.15 4.76
C SER A 53 22.47 4.57 4.80
N LEU A 54 21.71 4.91 3.76
CA LEU A 54 20.94 6.13 3.59
C LEU A 54 19.56 5.75 3.08
N GLU A 55 18.51 6.06 3.83
CA GLU A 55 17.12 5.85 3.45
C GLU A 55 16.42 7.21 3.32
N LEU A 56 15.91 7.50 2.13
CA LEU A 56 15.20 8.73 1.80
C LEU A 56 13.70 8.40 1.78
N ARG A 57 13.00 8.68 2.89
CA ARG A 57 11.60 8.27 3.07
C ARG A 57 10.64 9.21 2.35
N ASP A 58 9.48 8.68 1.95
CA ASP A 58 8.43 9.41 1.22
C ASP A 58 7.84 10.59 2.00
N ASP A 59 7.96 10.59 3.31
CA ASP A 59 7.49 11.65 4.21
C ASP A 59 8.50 12.82 4.37
N GLY A 60 9.59 12.82 3.60
CA GLY A 60 10.65 13.83 3.67
C GLY A 60 11.63 13.62 4.83
N MET A 61 11.53 12.49 5.55
CA MET A 61 12.49 12.10 6.58
C MET A 61 13.64 11.29 6.00
N VAL A 62 14.83 11.44 6.57
CA VAL A 62 16.00 10.60 6.24
C VAL A 62 16.37 9.75 7.44
N ALA A 63 16.67 8.47 7.21
CA ALA A 63 17.32 7.59 8.18
C ALA A 63 18.70 7.19 7.66
N ILE A 64 19.70 7.20 8.55
CA ILE A 64 21.10 6.94 8.21
C ILE A 64 21.64 5.92 9.19
N ARG A 65 22.28 4.85 8.68
CA ARG A 65 23.16 4.02 9.50
C ARG A 65 24.60 4.38 9.15
N ALA A 66 25.39 4.69 10.16
CA ALA A 66 26.81 5.00 10.02
C ALA A 66 27.60 4.07 10.93
N ASP A 67 27.74 2.82 10.48
CA ASP A 67 28.26 1.68 11.24
C ASP A 67 27.45 1.47 12.53
N CYS A 68 27.99 1.84 13.68
CA CYS A 68 27.30 1.71 14.96
C CYS A 68 26.33 2.86 15.27
N GLN A 69 26.44 3.99 14.56
CA GLN A 69 25.57 5.16 14.78
C GLN A 69 24.29 5.06 13.97
N LEU A 70 23.20 5.54 14.56
CA LEU A 70 21.96 5.82 13.87
C LEU A 70 21.78 7.34 13.76
N GLY A 71 21.39 7.79 12.57
CA GLY A 71 21.12 9.18 12.24
C GLY A 71 19.70 9.35 11.72
N THR A 72 19.07 10.47 12.05
CA THR A 72 17.75 10.85 11.54
C THR A 72 17.71 12.35 11.24
N GLY A 73 17.00 12.75 10.20
CA GLY A 73 16.81 14.16 9.86
C GLY A 73 15.72 14.35 8.82
N THR A 74 15.76 15.49 8.13
CA THR A 74 14.91 15.75 6.96
C THR A 74 15.73 15.83 5.69
N TRP A 75 15.11 15.57 4.55
CA TRP A 75 15.69 15.79 3.23
C TRP A 75 14.69 16.48 2.31
N ALA A 76 15.20 17.15 1.28
CA ALA A 76 14.39 17.79 0.25
C ALA A 76 15.13 17.84 -1.10
N SER A 77 14.37 17.75 -2.19
CA SER A 77 14.83 17.92 -3.56
C SER A 77 13.92 18.94 -4.27
N ASP A 78 14.28 20.22 -4.20
CA ASP A 78 13.45 21.31 -4.74
C ASP A 78 13.47 21.39 -6.27
N ALA A 79 14.52 20.84 -6.89
CA ALA A 79 14.75 20.86 -8.32
C ALA A 79 15.56 19.64 -8.74
N PRO A 80 15.45 19.24 -10.03
CA PRO A 80 16.23 18.15 -10.57
C PRO A 80 17.73 18.22 -10.26
N GLY A 81 18.31 17.10 -9.85
CA GLY A 81 19.72 16.99 -9.44
C GLY A 81 20.10 17.75 -8.17
N GLN A 82 19.17 18.39 -7.45
CA GLN A 82 19.43 19.01 -6.15
C GLN A 82 18.97 18.12 -5.00
N LEU A 83 19.81 18.00 -3.97
CA LEU A 83 19.46 17.29 -2.74
C LEU A 83 20.04 18.05 -1.55
N ARG A 84 19.22 18.27 -0.52
CA ARG A 84 19.65 18.92 0.71
C ARG A 84 19.15 18.15 1.92
N PHE A 85 19.97 18.10 2.94
CA PHE A 85 19.63 17.53 4.23
C PHE A 85 19.50 18.62 5.29
N GLY A 86 18.53 18.45 6.19
CA GLY A 86 18.41 19.24 7.40
C GLY A 86 19.49 18.87 8.44
N ALA A 87 19.26 19.26 9.69
CA ALA A 87 20.10 18.79 10.79
C ALA A 87 19.95 17.27 10.97
N ILE A 88 21.07 16.56 11.04
CA ILE A 88 21.09 15.12 11.33
C ILE A 88 21.30 14.93 12.82
N ALA A 89 20.26 14.49 13.51
CA ALA A 89 20.36 14.02 14.89
C ALA A 89 20.97 12.62 14.89
N THR A 90 21.93 12.37 15.78
CA THR A 90 22.66 11.09 15.84
C THR A 90 22.66 10.52 17.24
N THR A 91 22.73 9.19 17.32
CA THR A 91 23.08 8.51 18.57
C THR A 91 24.51 8.88 19.00
N ARG A 92 24.89 8.52 20.23
CA ARG A 92 26.26 8.74 20.76
C ARG A 92 26.96 7.41 21.05
N ALA A 93 26.86 6.48 20.12
CA ALA A 93 27.56 5.21 20.22
C ALA A 93 29.08 5.42 20.06
N LEU A 94 29.89 4.49 20.57
CA LEU A 94 31.32 4.46 20.30
C LEU A 94 31.57 3.41 19.23
N CYS A 95 31.85 3.84 17.99
CA CYS A 95 32.08 2.89 16.90
C CYS A 95 33.46 2.25 17.01
N PRO A 96 33.63 1.04 16.46
CA PRO A 96 34.91 0.37 16.39
C PRO A 96 36.01 1.25 15.77
N PRO A 97 37.29 1.02 16.12
CA PRO A 97 38.41 1.61 15.40
C PRO A 97 38.31 1.32 13.90
N GLY A 98 38.71 2.27 13.04
CA GLY A 98 38.60 2.14 11.58
C GLY A 98 37.25 2.61 11.01
N SER A 99 36.22 2.76 11.85
CA SER A 99 34.90 3.22 11.41
C SER A 99 34.94 4.59 10.71
N LEU A 100 34.30 4.68 9.55
CA LEU A 100 34.05 5.92 8.81
C LEU A 100 32.88 6.73 9.37
N SER A 101 32.28 6.33 10.49
CA SER A 101 31.03 6.92 11.00
C SER A 101 31.05 8.45 11.08
N GLY A 102 32.10 9.02 11.70
CA GLY A 102 32.25 10.47 11.81
C GLY A 102 32.44 11.17 10.46
N ARG A 103 33.21 10.56 9.55
CA ARG A 103 33.44 11.10 8.20
C ARG A 103 32.17 11.13 7.39
N TYR A 104 31.43 10.02 7.38
CA TYR A 104 30.19 9.86 6.62
C TYR A 104 29.10 10.82 7.13
N LEU A 105 28.87 10.86 8.44
CA LEU A 105 27.86 11.74 9.03
C LEU A 105 28.15 13.23 8.82
N ALA A 106 29.42 13.63 8.78
CA ALA A 106 29.82 15.01 8.55
C ALA A 106 29.45 15.52 7.14
N GLN A 107 29.20 14.65 6.17
CA GLN A 107 28.96 15.05 4.78
C GLN A 107 27.56 15.64 4.55
N PHE A 108 26.53 15.10 5.21
CA PHE A 108 25.13 15.26 4.79
C PHE A 108 24.65 16.72 4.75
N GLN A 109 24.98 17.53 5.74
CA GLN A 109 24.55 18.94 5.76
C GLN A 109 25.20 19.80 4.65
N TRP A 110 26.26 19.28 4.02
CA TRP A 110 27.00 19.93 2.95
C TRP A 110 26.61 19.46 1.55
N VAL A 111 25.81 18.39 1.42
CA VAL A 111 25.29 17.92 0.13
C VAL A 111 24.44 19.01 -0.52
N ARG A 112 24.66 19.26 -1.81
CA ARG A 112 23.86 20.22 -2.59
C ARG A 112 23.31 19.63 -3.88
N SER A 113 23.98 18.64 -4.44
CA SER A 113 23.56 18.00 -5.68
C SER A 113 23.77 16.50 -5.63
N TYR A 114 23.05 15.81 -6.51
CA TYR A 114 23.19 14.38 -6.72
C TYR A 114 23.12 14.05 -8.21
N VAL A 115 23.67 12.89 -8.56
CA VAL A 115 23.50 12.26 -9.87
C VAL A 115 23.23 10.77 -9.64
N ILE A 116 22.35 10.17 -10.46
CA ILE A 116 22.20 8.73 -10.53
C ILE A 116 22.82 8.25 -11.84
N GLU A 117 23.85 7.43 -11.76
CA GLU A 117 24.58 6.88 -12.91
C GLU A 117 24.91 5.40 -12.67
N GLY A 118 24.69 4.55 -13.66
CA GLY A 118 24.93 3.10 -13.52
C GLY A 118 24.09 2.42 -12.42
N GLY A 119 22.99 3.03 -11.99
CA GLY A 119 22.18 2.57 -10.87
C GLY A 119 22.70 2.99 -9.48
N HIS A 120 23.84 3.65 -9.40
CA HIS A 120 24.42 4.19 -8.17
C HIS A 120 24.02 5.65 -7.97
N LEU A 121 23.93 6.07 -6.71
CA LEU A 121 23.69 7.44 -6.30
C LEU A 121 25.02 8.10 -5.92
N PHE A 122 25.33 9.21 -6.57
CA PHE A 122 26.48 10.04 -6.27
C PHE A 122 26.03 11.34 -5.62
N LEU A 123 26.53 11.63 -4.41
CA LEU A 123 26.26 12.89 -3.71
C LEU A 123 27.50 13.78 -3.75
N ALA A 124 27.31 15.06 -4.12
CA ALA A 124 28.39 16.04 -4.10
C ALA A 124 28.21 17.07 -2.98
N THR A 125 29.26 17.29 -2.20
CA THR A 125 29.29 18.25 -1.10
C THR A 125 29.94 19.57 -1.51
N MET A 126 29.54 20.69 -0.88
CA MET A 126 30.19 22.00 -1.12
C MET A 126 31.30 22.36 -0.12
N ALA A 127 31.42 21.65 1.01
CA ALA A 127 32.39 22.03 2.04
C ALA A 127 33.81 21.57 1.68
N ASP A 128 33.96 20.27 1.42
CA ASP A 128 35.22 19.60 1.13
C ASP A 128 35.28 19.08 -0.31
N GLY A 129 34.25 19.34 -1.13
CA GLY A 129 34.19 18.88 -2.52
C GLY A 129 34.13 17.36 -2.66
N SER A 130 33.78 16.64 -1.59
CA SER A 130 33.72 15.19 -1.58
C SER A 130 32.59 14.65 -2.46
N ILE A 131 32.83 13.50 -3.07
CA ILE A 131 31.85 12.68 -3.77
C ILE A 131 31.59 11.43 -2.93
N ILE A 132 30.33 11.17 -2.63
CA ILE A 132 29.88 9.98 -1.92
C ILE A 132 29.18 9.08 -2.94
N GLU A 133 29.74 7.90 -3.16
CA GLU A 133 29.11 6.89 -4.02
C GLU A 133 28.31 5.91 -3.16
N LEU A 134 27.05 5.70 -3.52
CA LEU A 134 26.18 4.74 -2.87
C LEU A 134 25.56 3.79 -3.90
N ALA A 135 25.60 2.49 -3.61
CA ALA A 135 24.90 1.47 -4.38
C ALA A 135 23.46 1.33 -3.87
N PRO A 136 22.48 0.96 -4.71
CA PRO A 136 21.11 0.76 -4.28
C PRO A 136 21.06 -0.44 -3.31
N VAL A 137 20.27 -0.31 -2.25
CA VAL A 137 19.85 -1.47 -1.45
C VAL A 137 18.66 -2.07 -2.16
N GLU A 138 18.83 -3.27 -2.72
CA GLU A 138 17.71 -3.98 -3.31
C GLU A 138 16.65 -4.22 -2.24
N PRO A 139 15.38 -3.87 -2.49
CA PRO A 139 14.31 -4.21 -1.56
C PRO A 139 14.24 -5.74 -1.44
N PRO A 140 13.75 -6.27 -0.31
CA PRO A 140 13.57 -7.71 -0.18
C PRO A 140 12.72 -8.25 -1.34
N PRO A 141 12.94 -9.52 -1.73
CA PRO A 141 12.12 -10.15 -2.75
C PRO A 141 10.65 -10.05 -2.33
N PRO A 142 9.72 -9.83 -3.29
CA PRO A 142 8.31 -9.77 -2.97
C PRO A 142 7.85 -11.10 -2.39
N VAL A 143 6.99 -11.03 -1.37
CA VAL A 143 6.38 -12.22 -0.77
C VAL A 143 5.23 -12.75 -1.64
N ALA A 144 4.65 -11.89 -2.47
CA ALA A 144 3.62 -12.24 -3.44
C ALA A 144 3.60 -11.24 -4.61
N THR A 145 2.97 -11.64 -5.71
CA THR A 145 2.68 -10.78 -6.84
C THR A 145 1.20 -10.86 -7.17
N LEU A 146 0.55 -9.73 -7.42
CA LEU A 146 -0.88 -9.62 -7.71
C LEU A 146 -1.08 -8.62 -8.85
N PHE A 147 -1.65 -9.07 -9.97
CA PHE A 147 -1.78 -8.30 -11.21
C PHE A 147 -0.46 -7.64 -11.67
N GLY A 148 0.66 -8.34 -11.46
CA GLY A 148 2.02 -7.84 -11.74
C GLY A 148 2.61 -6.89 -10.69
N GLU A 149 1.83 -6.49 -9.68
CA GLU A 149 2.31 -5.67 -8.57
C GLU A 149 2.96 -6.53 -7.49
N SER A 150 4.09 -6.07 -6.96
CA SER A 150 4.85 -6.76 -5.91
C SER A 150 4.34 -6.40 -4.52
N LEU A 151 3.90 -7.39 -3.76
CA LEU A 151 3.56 -7.24 -2.35
C LEU A 151 4.78 -7.54 -1.47
N ARG A 152 5.08 -6.64 -0.53
CA ARG A 152 6.19 -6.71 0.43
C ARG A 152 5.68 -6.36 1.81
N ASP A 153 6.36 -6.85 2.85
CA ASP A 153 6.11 -6.49 4.25
C ASP A 153 4.64 -6.68 4.70
N VAL A 154 3.97 -7.70 4.16
CA VAL A 154 2.60 -8.08 4.55
C VAL A 154 2.62 -9.36 5.36
N ASP A 155 1.80 -9.41 6.41
CA ASP A 155 1.54 -10.64 7.15
C ASP A 155 0.49 -11.53 6.43
N ALA A 156 0.24 -12.73 6.97
CA ALA A 156 -0.69 -13.68 6.37
C ALA A 156 -2.14 -13.15 6.26
N THR A 157 -2.60 -12.38 7.24
CA THR A 157 -3.95 -11.82 7.27
C THR A 157 -4.08 -10.75 6.20
N GLN A 158 -3.13 -9.80 6.19
CA GLN A 158 -3.08 -8.72 5.21
C GLN A 158 -2.97 -9.27 3.79
N LEU A 159 -2.13 -10.29 3.58
CA LEU A 159 -1.96 -10.93 2.28
C LEU A 159 -3.30 -11.50 1.78
N GLN A 160 -4.03 -12.21 2.64
CA GLN A 160 -5.33 -12.78 2.28
C GLN A 160 -6.35 -11.68 1.95
N GLU A 161 -6.46 -10.65 2.79
CA GLU A 161 -7.37 -9.52 2.58
C GLU A 161 -7.09 -8.78 1.26
N ILE A 162 -5.81 -8.50 0.97
CA ILE A 162 -5.38 -7.79 -0.25
C ILE A 162 -5.70 -8.63 -1.49
N ILE A 163 -5.32 -9.91 -1.49
CA ILE A 163 -5.53 -10.79 -2.64
C ILE A 163 -7.03 -10.98 -2.89
N LEU A 164 -7.81 -11.36 -1.88
CA LEU A 164 -9.25 -11.58 -2.04
C LEU A 164 -9.97 -10.30 -2.44
N GLY A 165 -9.70 -9.19 -1.76
CA GLY A 165 -10.36 -7.91 -2.02
C GLY A 165 -10.17 -7.47 -3.48
N ARG A 166 -8.93 -7.51 -3.97
CA ARG A 166 -8.62 -7.07 -5.35
C ARG A 166 -9.08 -8.06 -6.41
N LEU A 167 -8.96 -9.37 -6.18
CA LEU A 167 -9.47 -10.36 -7.14
C LEU A 167 -11.00 -10.28 -7.25
N PHE A 168 -11.71 -10.12 -6.13
CA PHE A 168 -13.17 -9.99 -6.14
C PHE A 168 -13.65 -8.66 -6.70
N GLU A 169 -12.94 -7.56 -6.45
CA GLU A 169 -13.22 -6.28 -7.09
C GLU A 169 -13.05 -6.37 -8.60
N HIS A 170 -11.94 -6.94 -9.06
CA HIS A 170 -11.68 -7.17 -10.48
C HIS A 170 -12.77 -8.04 -11.12
N TYR A 171 -13.10 -9.18 -10.50
CA TYR A 171 -14.16 -10.06 -10.97
C TYR A 171 -15.53 -9.36 -11.00
N ALA A 172 -15.86 -8.59 -9.96
CA ALA A 172 -17.11 -7.83 -9.92
C ALA A 172 -17.22 -6.84 -11.08
N ASP A 173 -16.13 -6.16 -11.40
CA ASP A 173 -16.09 -5.20 -12.51
C ASP A 173 -16.19 -5.89 -13.86
N GLU A 174 -15.52 -7.04 -14.06
CA GLU A 174 -15.65 -7.86 -15.27
C GLU A 174 -17.09 -8.37 -15.49
N GLN A 175 -17.76 -8.77 -14.41
CA GLN A 175 -19.14 -9.28 -14.44
C GLN A 175 -20.20 -8.18 -14.41
N GLY A 176 -19.80 -6.90 -14.31
CA GLY A 176 -20.74 -5.78 -14.17
C GLY A 176 -21.57 -5.82 -12.89
N ILE A 177 -21.05 -6.41 -11.82
CA ILE A 177 -21.72 -6.56 -10.53
C ILE A 177 -21.68 -5.22 -9.79
N VAL A 178 -22.83 -4.55 -9.72
CA VAL A 178 -23.00 -3.27 -9.02
C VAL A 178 -24.08 -3.37 -7.94
N ALA A 179 -23.99 -2.51 -6.92
CA ALA A 179 -25.07 -2.31 -5.96
C ALA A 179 -25.98 -1.18 -6.46
N GLU A 180 -27.24 -1.52 -6.73
CA GLU A 180 -28.19 -0.57 -7.27
C GLU A 180 -28.68 0.41 -6.19
N PRO A 181 -29.04 1.66 -6.54
CA PRO A 181 -29.54 2.63 -5.57
C PRO A 181 -30.71 2.13 -4.72
N ASP A 182 -31.63 1.38 -5.33
CA ASP A 182 -32.81 0.84 -4.65
C ASP A 182 -32.45 -0.29 -3.66
N GLU A 183 -31.42 -1.09 -3.97
CA GLU A 183 -30.92 -2.13 -3.07
C GLU A 183 -30.22 -1.51 -1.86
N ILE A 184 -29.42 -0.46 -2.10
CA ILE A 184 -28.77 0.30 -1.04
C ILE A 184 -29.83 0.92 -0.11
N ALA A 185 -30.87 1.53 -0.68
CA ALA A 185 -31.97 2.07 0.09
C ALA A 185 -32.68 0.99 0.93
N ALA A 186 -33.00 -0.16 0.33
CA ALA A 186 -33.66 -1.27 1.01
C ALA A 186 -32.83 -1.83 2.17
N LEU A 187 -31.51 -2.02 1.97
CA LEU A 187 -30.63 -2.50 3.02
C LEU A 187 -30.53 -1.50 4.17
N LEU A 188 -30.38 -0.20 3.86
CA LEU A 188 -30.28 0.85 4.88
C LEU A 188 -31.57 0.95 5.72
N GLU A 189 -32.74 0.87 5.10
CA GLU A 189 -34.02 0.84 5.81
C GLU A 189 -34.10 -0.37 6.75
N ARG A 190 -33.69 -1.56 6.29
CA ARG A 190 -33.65 -2.76 7.13
C ARG A 190 -32.71 -2.61 8.32
N LEU A 191 -31.50 -2.07 8.10
CA LEU A 191 -30.53 -1.84 9.17
C LEU A 191 -31.03 -0.80 10.18
N ARG A 192 -31.72 0.26 9.72
CA ARG A 192 -32.38 1.23 10.60
C ARG A 192 -33.48 0.57 11.44
N ALA A 193 -34.36 -0.20 10.81
CA ALA A 193 -35.44 -0.91 11.51
C ALA A 193 -34.88 -1.88 12.57
N GLY A 194 -33.81 -2.60 12.27
CA GLY A 194 -33.14 -3.50 13.21
C GLY A 194 -32.53 -2.77 14.41
N ARG A 195 -31.86 -1.64 14.20
CA ARG A 195 -31.32 -0.81 15.29
C ARG A 195 -32.42 -0.19 16.15
N ALA A 196 -33.49 0.29 15.53
CA ALA A 196 -34.65 0.83 16.24
C ALA A 196 -35.29 -0.23 17.14
N ALA A 197 -35.46 -1.47 16.63
CA ALA A 197 -35.96 -2.60 17.42
C ALA A 197 -35.03 -2.96 18.59
N ALA A 198 -33.71 -2.76 18.44
CA ALA A 198 -32.72 -2.95 19.50
C ALA A 198 -32.57 -1.76 20.46
N GLY A 199 -33.33 -0.67 20.27
CA GLY A 199 -33.24 0.55 21.09
C GLY A 199 -31.97 1.38 20.89
N LEU A 200 -31.28 1.21 19.76
CA LEU A 200 -30.00 1.86 19.44
C LEU A 200 -30.22 3.09 18.53
N ASP A 201 -30.84 4.16 19.05
CA ASP A 201 -31.18 5.37 18.28
C ASP A 201 -30.32 6.60 18.63
N ALA A 202 -29.00 6.43 18.55
CA ALA A 202 -28.01 7.47 18.88
C ALA A 202 -27.85 8.54 17.77
N GLU A 203 -28.52 8.41 16.63
CA GLU A 203 -28.36 9.35 15.50
C GLU A 203 -29.03 10.70 15.75
N THR A 204 -30.04 10.72 16.62
CA THR A 204 -30.81 11.92 16.98
C THR A 204 -29.99 12.94 17.77
N THR A 205 -28.89 12.51 18.40
CA THR A 205 -28.01 13.37 19.21
C THR A 205 -26.82 13.94 18.42
N LEU A 206 -26.67 13.58 17.15
CA LEU A 206 -25.55 14.00 16.30
C LEU A 206 -25.76 15.40 15.68
N SER A 207 -24.66 16.12 15.48
CA SER A 207 -24.68 17.38 14.73
C SER A 207 -25.07 17.16 13.26
N PRO A 208 -25.52 18.20 12.53
CA PRO A 208 -25.82 18.08 11.10
C PRO A 208 -24.67 17.48 10.27
N ASP A 209 -23.44 17.97 10.46
CA ASP A 209 -22.27 17.50 9.71
C ASP A 209 -21.93 16.04 10.04
N ALA A 210 -22.02 15.65 11.31
CA ALA A 210 -21.80 14.27 11.74
C ALA A 210 -22.85 13.32 11.15
N ARG A 211 -24.11 13.77 11.01
CA ARG A 211 -25.16 12.98 10.36
C ARG A 211 -24.90 12.79 8.87
N GLU A 212 -24.40 13.79 8.17
CA GLU A 212 -24.06 13.65 6.75
C GLU A 212 -22.89 12.68 6.56
N GLN A 213 -21.83 12.82 7.35
CA GLN A 213 -20.68 11.89 7.32
C GLN A 213 -21.11 10.45 7.63
N LEU A 214 -21.96 10.27 8.63
CA LEU A 214 -22.54 8.96 8.95
C LEU A 214 -23.37 8.41 7.79
N ALA A 215 -24.17 9.24 7.12
CA ALA A 215 -24.97 8.82 5.98
C ALA A 215 -24.10 8.37 4.79
N VAL A 216 -22.98 9.05 4.53
CA VAL A 216 -22.00 8.63 3.51
C VAL A 216 -21.39 7.28 3.88
N MET A 217 -20.86 7.14 5.10
CA MET A 217 -20.27 5.88 5.58
C MET A 217 -21.27 4.71 5.52
N GLN A 218 -22.53 4.95 5.90
CA GLN A 218 -23.59 3.95 5.83
C GLN A 218 -23.87 3.50 4.38
N ARG A 219 -23.93 4.45 3.43
CA ARG A 219 -24.12 4.13 2.01
C ARG A 219 -22.96 3.32 1.45
N ASP A 220 -21.73 3.66 1.80
CA ASP A 220 -20.54 2.95 1.34
C ASP A 220 -20.48 1.53 1.92
N MET A 221 -20.78 1.38 3.21
CA MET A 221 -20.93 0.07 3.85
C MET A 221 -22.03 -0.76 3.17
N ALA A 222 -23.22 -0.19 2.95
CA ALA A 222 -24.31 -0.89 2.30
C ALA A 222 -23.94 -1.34 0.87
N ARG A 223 -23.28 -0.47 0.10
CA ARG A 223 -22.74 -0.79 -1.23
C ARG A 223 -21.77 -1.98 -1.17
N ALA A 224 -20.84 -1.96 -0.21
CA ALA A 224 -19.86 -3.03 -0.05
C ALA A 224 -20.52 -4.37 0.30
N LEU A 225 -21.47 -4.40 1.24
CA LEU A 225 -22.20 -5.61 1.63
C LEU A 225 -23.02 -6.18 0.46
N ILE A 226 -23.69 -5.32 -0.30
CA ILE A 226 -24.48 -5.74 -1.47
C ILE A 226 -23.56 -6.33 -2.55
N ARG A 227 -22.47 -5.63 -2.89
CA ARG A 227 -21.49 -6.13 -3.86
C ARG A 227 -20.89 -7.46 -3.41
N HIS A 228 -20.48 -7.58 -2.15
CA HIS A 228 -19.93 -8.81 -1.60
C HIS A 228 -20.90 -9.99 -1.74
N TRP A 229 -22.16 -9.83 -1.33
CA TRP A 229 -23.15 -10.90 -1.47
C TRP A 229 -23.40 -11.28 -2.94
N LYS A 230 -23.44 -10.29 -3.86
CA LYS A 230 -23.61 -10.55 -5.30
C LYS A 230 -22.42 -11.26 -5.92
N VAL A 231 -21.19 -10.91 -5.52
CA VAL A 231 -19.96 -11.60 -5.92
C VAL A 231 -20.01 -13.05 -5.45
N ASN A 232 -20.36 -13.29 -4.18
CA ASN A 232 -20.47 -14.65 -3.64
C ASN A 232 -21.51 -15.46 -4.40
N ARG A 233 -22.69 -14.88 -4.68
CA ARG A 233 -23.70 -15.55 -5.52
C ARG A 233 -23.15 -15.88 -6.90
N ALA A 234 -22.48 -14.94 -7.56
CA ALA A 234 -21.96 -15.14 -8.91
C ALA A 234 -20.88 -16.22 -8.95
N LEU A 235 -19.94 -16.20 -7.98
CA LEU A 235 -18.92 -17.24 -7.84
C LEU A 235 -19.55 -18.62 -7.58
N HIS A 236 -20.57 -18.69 -6.71
CA HIS A 236 -21.29 -19.95 -6.47
C HIS A 236 -22.02 -20.45 -7.72
N GLN A 237 -22.59 -19.54 -8.53
CA GLN A 237 -23.21 -19.92 -9.80
C GLN A 237 -22.21 -20.43 -10.84
N GLU A 238 -20.99 -19.89 -10.86
CA GLU A 238 -19.95 -20.27 -11.81
C GLU A 238 -19.22 -21.57 -11.40
N TYR A 239 -18.81 -21.67 -10.14
CA TYR A 239 -17.96 -22.75 -9.64
C TYR A 239 -18.68 -23.79 -8.78
N GLY A 240 -19.83 -23.44 -8.20
CA GLY A 240 -20.63 -24.34 -7.35
C GLY A 240 -19.99 -24.67 -5.99
N GLY A 241 -20.38 -25.82 -5.44
CA GLY A 241 -19.82 -26.36 -4.20
C GLY A 241 -20.51 -25.90 -2.92
N ARG A 242 -19.92 -26.28 -1.78
CA ARG A 242 -20.49 -26.10 -0.43
C ARG A 242 -20.41 -24.65 0.03
N ILE A 243 -21.36 -24.29 0.89
CA ILE A 243 -21.50 -22.97 1.47
C ILE A 243 -21.28 -23.06 2.99
N ILE A 244 -20.61 -22.07 3.56
CA ILE A 244 -20.38 -21.94 5.01
C ILE A 244 -21.12 -20.74 5.58
N HIS A 245 -21.43 -20.79 6.88
CA HIS A 245 -21.93 -19.64 7.63
C HIS A 245 -20.79 -18.67 7.94
N GLN A 246 -20.97 -17.38 7.61
CA GLN A 246 -20.05 -16.31 7.97
C GLN A 246 -20.79 -15.09 8.53
N GLN A 247 -20.05 -14.22 9.22
CA GLN A 247 -20.61 -13.03 9.89
C GLN A 247 -21.31 -12.07 8.92
N LEU A 248 -20.82 -11.97 7.68
CA LEU A 248 -21.33 -11.06 6.65
C LEU A 248 -22.26 -11.73 5.63
N GLY A 249 -22.68 -12.97 5.89
CA GLY A 249 -23.58 -13.73 5.03
C GLY A 249 -23.00 -15.09 4.60
N PRO A 250 -23.65 -15.78 3.66
CA PRO A 250 -23.15 -17.04 3.13
C PRO A 250 -21.87 -16.84 2.32
N GLU A 251 -20.91 -17.75 2.51
CA GLU A 251 -19.66 -17.80 1.76
C GLU A 251 -19.54 -19.14 1.01
N PRO A 252 -19.37 -19.13 -0.32
CA PRO A 252 -19.26 -20.34 -1.12
C PRO A 252 -17.81 -20.83 -1.12
N LEU A 253 -17.39 -21.49 -0.04
CA LEU A 253 -15.98 -21.84 0.23
C LEU A 253 -15.33 -22.62 -0.93
N ASP A 254 -16.03 -23.61 -1.46
CA ASP A 254 -15.51 -24.42 -2.58
C ASP A 254 -15.41 -23.59 -3.88
N ALA A 255 -16.32 -22.64 -4.11
CA ALA A 255 -16.25 -21.71 -5.24
C ALA A 255 -15.07 -20.75 -5.11
N TYR A 256 -14.81 -20.23 -3.90
CA TYR A 256 -13.64 -19.40 -3.63
C TYR A 256 -12.34 -20.14 -3.95
N ARG A 257 -12.22 -21.40 -3.50
CA ARG A 257 -11.05 -22.22 -3.81
C ARG A 257 -10.86 -22.41 -5.31
N ALA A 258 -11.91 -22.80 -6.03
CA ALA A 258 -11.84 -23.03 -7.47
C ALA A 258 -11.52 -21.76 -8.26
N PHE A 259 -12.09 -20.62 -7.86
CA PHE A 259 -11.78 -19.30 -8.42
C PHE A 259 -10.31 -18.93 -8.18
N LEU A 260 -9.80 -19.08 -6.95
CA LEU A 260 -8.41 -18.78 -6.63
C LEU A 260 -7.43 -19.67 -7.42
N ASP A 261 -7.72 -20.96 -7.56
CA ASP A 261 -6.93 -21.86 -8.40
C ASP A 261 -6.92 -21.40 -9.87
N ALA A 262 -8.06 -20.96 -10.40
CA ALA A 262 -8.17 -20.42 -11.75
C ALA A 262 -7.37 -19.12 -11.91
N GLN A 263 -7.45 -18.19 -10.95
CA GLN A 263 -6.71 -16.93 -10.96
C GLN A 263 -5.19 -17.15 -10.84
N GLN A 264 -4.75 -18.10 -10.01
CA GLN A 264 -3.34 -18.45 -9.91
C GLN A 264 -2.82 -19.09 -11.22
N THR A 265 -3.63 -19.97 -11.84
CA THR A 265 -3.30 -20.58 -13.13
C THR A 265 -3.23 -19.55 -14.26
N ALA A 266 -4.09 -18.53 -14.22
CA ALA A 266 -4.07 -17.41 -15.16
C ALA A 266 -2.91 -16.42 -14.90
N GLY A 267 -2.14 -16.59 -13.81
CA GLY A 267 -1.05 -15.70 -13.43
C GLY A 267 -1.52 -14.37 -12.84
N ALA A 268 -2.79 -14.27 -12.43
CA ALA A 268 -3.33 -13.07 -11.79
C ALA A 268 -2.69 -12.84 -10.42
N PHE A 269 -2.27 -13.89 -9.72
CA PHE A 269 -1.45 -13.77 -8.53
C PHE A 269 -0.51 -14.96 -8.32
N SER A 270 0.50 -14.77 -7.48
CA SER A 270 1.41 -15.81 -6.99
C SER A 270 1.91 -15.45 -5.60
N ILE A 271 2.05 -16.44 -4.72
CA ILE A 271 2.65 -16.26 -3.38
C ILE A 271 4.00 -16.96 -3.39
N HIS A 272 5.06 -16.19 -3.20
CA HIS A 272 6.45 -16.63 -3.32
C HIS A 272 7.02 -17.12 -1.99
N ASP A 273 6.51 -16.60 -0.88
CA ASP A 273 6.86 -17.07 0.46
C ASP A 273 6.07 -18.36 0.81
N PRO A 274 6.74 -19.50 1.07
CA PRO A 274 6.05 -20.77 1.32
C PRO A 274 5.20 -20.78 2.60
N ALA A 275 5.62 -20.08 3.65
CA ALA A 275 4.89 -20.05 4.92
C ALA A 275 3.62 -19.22 4.80
N LEU A 276 3.70 -18.09 4.08
CA LEU A 276 2.52 -17.29 3.76
C LEU A 276 1.58 -18.02 2.80
N ALA A 277 2.11 -18.77 1.82
CA ALA A 277 1.30 -19.58 0.93
C ALA A 277 0.51 -20.65 1.69
N GLU A 278 1.17 -21.38 2.60
CA GLU A 278 0.50 -22.36 3.46
C GLU A 278 -0.60 -21.71 4.31
N ALA A 279 -0.28 -20.58 4.96
CA ALA A 279 -1.23 -19.86 5.80
C ALA A 279 -2.45 -19.36 5.01
N PHE A 280 -2.23 -18.82 3.81
CA PHE A 280 -3.28 -18.36 2.90
C PHE A 280 -4.20 -19.51 2.49
N TRP A 281 -3.63 -20.63 2.03
CA TRP A 281 -4.41 -21.76 1.53
C TRP A 281 -5.13 -22.54 2.63
N ARG A 282 -4.63 -22.51 3.87
CA ARG A 282 -5.25 -23.19 5.01
C ARG A 282 -6.71 -22.77 5.18
N TYR A 283 -7.05 -21.50 4.99
CA TYR A 283 -8.44 -21.03 5.08
C TYR A 283 -9.36 -21.77 4.09
N PHE A 284 -8.89 -22.11 2.89
CA PHE A 284 -9.72 -22.75 1.85
C PHE A 284 -9.62 -24.28 1.82
N THR A 285 -8.77 -24.88 2.67
CA THR A 285 -8.43 -26.31 2.59
C THR A 285 -8.63 -27.05 3.91
N ASP A 286 -8.51 -26.36 5.05
CA ASP A 286 -8.85 -26.93 6.35
C ASP A 286 -10.36 -26.83 6.54
N GLU A 287 -11.06 -27.96 6.43
CA GLU A 287 -12.52 -27.98 6.62
C GLU A 287 -12.91 -27.86 8.10
N SER A 288 -11.99 -28.14 9.04
CA SER A 288 -12.31 -28.21 10.47
C SER A 288 -12.56 -26.85 11.13
N ILE A 289 -12.18 -25.77 10.46
CA ILE A 289 -12.34 -24.40 10.94
C ILE A 289 -13.65 -23.75 10.47
N HIS A 290 -14.46 -24.47 9.68
CA HIS A 290 -15.66 -23.94 9.05
C HIS A 290 -16.94 -24.61 9.56
N ASP A 291 -18.02 -23.83 9.55
CA ASP A 291 -19.38 -24.31 9.78
C ASP A 291 -20.14 -24.38 8.46
N PHE A 292 -20.25 -25.59 7.90
CA PHE A 292 -20.90 -25.83 6.61
C PHE A 292 -22.42 -25.90 6.74
N MET A 293 -23.11 -25.33 5.75
CA MET A 293 -24.54 -25.54 5.57
C MET A 293 -24.80 -26.99 5.18
N ASP A 294 -25.83 -27.60 5.79
CA ASP A 294 -26.23 -28.96 5.48
C ASP A 294 -26.71 -29.08 4.03
N PRO A 295 -26.25 -30.08 3.25
CA PRO A 295 -26.69 -30.27 1.88
C PRO A 295 -28.20 -30.51 1.77
N GLY A 296 -28.87 -29.75 0.91
CA GLY A 296 -30.32 -29.77 0.70
C GLY A 296 -31.12 -29.08 1.81
N SER A 297 -30.48 -28.41 2.75
CA SER A 297 -31.18 -27.62 3.78
C SER A 297 -31.86 -26.39 3.20
N ASP A 298 -32.84 -25.87 3.94
CA ASP A 298 -33.48 -24.59 3.61
C ASP A 298 -32.45 -23.44 3.62
N ASP A 299 -31.47 -23.49 4.53
CA ASP A 299 -30.42 -22.48 4.65
C ASP A 299 -29.51 -22.47 3.41
N GLU A 300 -29.03 -23.64 2.97
CA GLU A 300 -28.25 -23.77 1.73
C GLU A 300 -29.05 -23.28 0.51
N THR A 301 -30.32 -23.69 0.42
CA THR A 301 -31.20 -23.32 -0.70
C THR A 301 -31.48 -21.81 -0.75
N GLN A 302 -31.58 -21.15 0.40
CA GLN A 302 -31.90 -19.73 0.49
C GLN A 302 -30.67 -18.81 0.46
N ALA A 303 -29.47 -19.32 0.73
CA ALA A 303 -28.23 -18.56 0.87
C ALA A 303 -28.02 -17.52 -0.24
N PHE A 304 -28.16 -17.94 -1.50
CA PHE A 304 -27.99 -17.07 -2.67
C PHE A 304 -29.27 -16.88 -3.50
N ALA A 305 -30.40 -17.45 -3.07
CA ALA A 305 -31.68 -17.28 -3.75
C ALA A 305 -32.38 -15.96 -3.37
N VAL A 306 -32.30 -15.57 -2.09
CA VAL A 306 -32.98 -14.38 -1.57
C VAL A 306 -31.97 -13.42 -0.95
N PRO A 307 -31.76 -12.23 -1.53
CA PRO A 307 -30.81 -11.27 -0.98
C PRO A 307 -31.28 -10.78 0.40
N PRO A 308 -30.35 -10.48 1.33
CA PRO A 308 -30.70 -10.01 2.69
C PRO A 308 -31.58 -8.75 2.71
N TRP A 309 -31.47 -7.88 1.70
CA TRP A 309 -32.28 -6.67 1.53
C TRP A 309 -33.62 -6.89 0.81
N GLY A 310 -33.88 -8.10 0.31
CA GLY A 310 -35.14 -8.49 -0.34
C GLY A 310 -36.07 -9.30 0.56
N ARG A 311 -35.73 -9.48 1.84
CA ARG A 311 -36.51 -10.20 2.86
C ARG A 311 -37.33 -9.28 3.73
#